data_AF-A0A9P5Y8A1-F1
#
_entry.id   AF-A0A9P5Y8A1-F1
#
_cell.length_a   1.000
_cell.length_b   1.000
_cell.length_c   1.000
_cell.angle_alpha   90.00
_cell.angle_beta   90.00
_cell.angle_gamma   90.00
#
_symmetry.space_group_name_H-M   'P 1'
#
loop_
_entity.id
_entity.type
_entity.pdbx_description
1 polymer ?
#
loop_
_entity_poly.entity_id
_entity_poly.type
_entity_poly.pdbx_seq_one_letter_code
_entity_poly.pdbx_strand_id
1 'polypeptide(L)'
;MLHLSSISFVALASFVSTAVAQGVSWSQCGGIGWTGSTACVSGNTCTYINDWYSQCIPGTGPPATTTTAGPAPTVKANYWFSFGDSYTQTGFTPTGTLPSVGNPFGNPPYPGWTSSGGENWIDYAAAVYNNSLLFTYNYAYGGATIDANLVQPYTPTVLSLTDQVNQFLNSVATKPASTPWTSANALFSIWIGINDLGNSYYLSGDRAAFSDTLLNAQFALVQKLVSFNSNAGARNFLFLNVPCTDRSPLMIGQGATAQAALKTVIQGFNTKLAAKVSAFKSANSGVSTFIWDSYASFSTILNSPTTYGFRDATTYGTGADIFWK
;
A
#
# COMPACT_ATOMS: atom_id res chain seq x y z
N MET A 1 -2.45 81.54 -38.55
CA MET A 1 -2.46 80.11 -38.93
C MET A 1 -2.10 79.29 -37.71
N LEU A 2 -3.08 78.67 -37.06
CA LEU A 2 -2.88 77.57 -36.12
C LEU A 2 -4.04 76.59 -36.35
N HIS A 3 -3.76 75.51 -37.08
CA HIS A 3 -4.67 74.38 -37.23
C HIS A 3 -4.42 73.43 -36.06
N LEU A 4 -5.42 73.21 -35.20
CA LEU A 4 -5.44 72.12 -34.24
C LEU A 4 -5.88 70.85 -34.96
N SER A 5 -5.00 69.85 -35.02
CA SER A 5 -5.31 68.51 -35.50
C SER A 5 -5.97 67.69 -34.40
N SER A 6 -7.18 67.19 -34.66
CA SER A 6 -7.94 66.28 -33.79
C SER A 6 -7.32 64.89 -33.80
N ILE A 7 -6.91 64.38 -32.63
CA ILE A 7 -6.50 62.97 -32.46
C ILE A 7 -7.73 62.16 -32.05
N SER A 8 -8.16 61.24 -32.91
CA SER A 8 -9.23 60.29 -32.63
C SER A 8 -8.70 59.16 -31.74
N PHE A 9 -9.33 58.94 -30.57
CA PHE A 9 -9.10 57.78 -29.72
C PHE A 9 -9.87 56.58 -30.27
N VAL A 10 -9.16 55.57 -30.78
CA VAL A 10 -9.73 54.26 -31.08
C VAL A 10 -9.73 53.45 -29.77
N ALA A 11 -10.92 53.18 -29.23
CA ALA A 11 -11.09 52.29 -28.09
C ALA A 11 -10.91 50.83 -28.54
N LEU A 12 -9.84 50.19 -28.08
CA LEU A 12 -9.60 48.76 -28.28
C LEU A 12 -10.41 47.98 -27.24
N ALA A 13 -11.52 47.36 -27.66
CA ALA A 13 -12.30 46.48 -26.81
C ALA A 13 -11.56 45.13 -26.65
N SER A 14 -10.98 44.89 -25.48
CA SER A 14 -10.37 43.63 -25.11
C SER A 14 -11.45 42.56 -24.88
N PHE A 15 -11.57 41.60 -25.80
CA PHE A 15 -12.35 40.38 -25.55
C PHE A 15 -11.59 39.51 -24.53
N VAL A 16 -12.02 39.53 -23.27
CA VAL A 16 -11.54 38.57 -22.26
C VAL A 16 -12.30 37.27 -22.48
N SER A 17 -11.70 36.34 -23.23
CA SER A 17 -12.17 34.96 -23.25
C SER A 17 -11.88 34.34 -21.88
N THR A 18 -12.92 34.14 -21.06
CA THR A 18 -12.81 33.33 -19.85
C THR A 18 -12.50 31.90 -20.26
N ALA A 19 -11.23 31.50 -20.21
CA ALA A 19 -10.83 30.12 -20.38
C ALA A 19 -11.34 29.32 -19.17
N VAL A 20 -12.42 28.56 -19.35
CA VAL A 20 -12.87 27.60 -18.34
C VAL A 20 -11.85 26.45 -18.35
N ALA A 21 -11.13 26.25 -17.25
CA ALA A 21 -10.14 25.18 -17.16
C ALA A 21 -10.81 23.82 -17.37
N GLN A 22 -10.23 22.97 -18.21
CA GLN A 22 -10.77 21.64 -18.50
C GLN A 22 -10.93 20.81 -17.22
N GLY A 23 -12.00 20.00 -17.17
CA GLY A 23 -12.27 19.08 -16.08
C GLY A 23 -11.20 18.00 -16.02
N VAL A 24 -10.53 17.88 -14.86
CA VAL A 24 -9.58 16.80 -14.58
C VAL A 24 -10.29 15.45 -14.52
N SER A 25 -9.53 14.35 -14.53
CA SER A 25 -10.11 13.02 -14.41
C SER A 25 -11.02 12.90 -13.19
N TRP A 26 -12.20 12.32 -13.38
CA TRP A 26 -13.26 12.14 -12.38
C TRP A 26 -13.97 13.40 -11.90
N SER A 27 -13.63 14.58 -12.43
CA SER A 27 -14.39 15.80 -12.15
C SER A 27 -15.75 15.80 -12.85
N GLN A 28 -16.71 16.54 -12.28
CA GLN A 28 -18.00 16.79 -12.93
C GLN A 28 -17.79 17.63 -14.19
N CYS A 29 -18.43 17.22 -15.28
CA CYS A 29 -18.36 17.88 -16.59
C CYS A 29 -19.73 18.15 -17.21
N GLY A 30 -20.81 17.95 -16.45
CA GLY A 30 -22.16 18.20 -16.92
C GLY A 30 -23.21 17.84 -15.86
N GLY A 31 -24.48 18.11 -16.20
CA GLY A 31 -25.63 17.94 -15.32
C GLY A 31 -26.48 19.21 -15.24
N ILE A 32 -27.76 19.07 -14.93
CA ILE A 32 -28.68 20.19 -14.69
C ILE A 32 -28.11 21.07 -13.56
N GLY A 33 -27.95 22.36 -13.84
CA GLY A 33 -27.42 23.35 -12.89
C GLY A 33 -25.89 23.44 -12.83
N TRP A 34 -25.14 22.62 -13.58
CA TRP A 34 -23.68 22.71 -13.64
C TRP A 34 -23.21 23.95 -14.42
N THR A 35 -22.38 24.79 -13.80
CA THR A 35 -21.81 26.00 -14.41
C THR A 35 -20.29 25.91 -14.64
N GLY A 36 -19.68 24.74 -14.38
CA GLY A 36 -18.25 24.51 -14.56
C GLY A 36 -17.89 24.04 -15.97
N SER A 37 -16.66 23.52 -16.16
CA SER A 37 -16.20 23.05 -17.46
C SER A 37 -17.03 21.87 -17.96
N THR A 38 -17.38 21.87 -19.24
CA THR A 38 -18.00 20.74 -19.94
C THR A 38 -17.00 19.95 -20.79
N ALA A 39 -15.78 20.46 -20.93
CA ALA A 39 -14.68 19.78 -21.59
C ALA A 39 -13.78 19.10 -20.55
N CYS A 40 -13.37 17.86 -20.84
CA CYS A 40 -12.41 17.12 -20.04
C CYS A 40 -10.99 17.28 -20.57
N VAL A 41 -10.00 17.05 -19.71
CA VAL A 41 -8.59 16.97 -20.12
C VAL A 41 -8.38 15.87 -21.18
N SER A 42 -7.34 16.01 -22.00
CA SER A 42 -7.01 15.04 -23.05
C SER A 42 -6.94 13.61 -22.50
N GLY A 43 -7.57 12.67 -23.21
CA GLY A 43 -7.69 11.26 -22.80
C GLY A 43 -8.94 10.94 -21.99
N ASN A 44 -9.69 11.95 -21.54
CA ASN A 44 -10.95 11.79 -20.82
C ASN A 44 -12.14 12.22 -21.69
N THR A 45 -13.29 11.62 -21.44
CA THR A 45 -14.55 11.93 -22.11
C THR A 45 -15.60 12.23 -21.07
N CYS A 46 -16.41 13.27 -21.31
CA CYS A 46 -17.50 13.59 -20.42
C CYS A 46 -18.63 12.58 -20.61
N THR A 47 -18.75 11.64 -19.69
CA THR A 47 -19.73 10.55 -19.74
C THR A 47 -20.94 10.93 -18.90
N TYR A 48 -22.12 10.86 -19.51
CA TYR A 48 -23.40 11.04 -18.83
C TYR A 48 -23.62 9.91 -17.81
N ILE A 49 -24.00 10.26 -16.57
CA ILE A 49 -24.37 9.30 -15.53
C ILE A 49 -25.85 9.44 -15.19
N ASN A 50 -26.32 10.67 -14.94
CA ASN A 50 -27.73 10.99 -14.75
C ASN A 50 -28.00 12.47 -15.08
N ASP A 51 -29.27 12.89 -15.03
CA ASP A 51 -29.69 14.25 -15.39
C ASP A 51 -28.92 15.35 -14.65
N TRP A 52 -28.48 15.10 -13.43
CA TRP A 52 -27.79 16.09 -12.58
C TRP A 52 -26.27 15.95 -12.60
N TYR A 53 -25.73 14.91 -13.26
CA TYR A 53 -24.32 14.58 -13.16
C TYR A 53 -23.75 13.86 -14.40
N SER A 54 -22.74 14.46 -15.01
CA SER A 54 -21.84 13.84 -15.99
C SER A 54 -20.40 13.95 -15.48
N GLN A 55 -19.56 12.95 -15.79
CA GLN A 55 -18.19 12.85 -15.23
C GLN A 55 -17.12 12.63 -16.31
N CYS A 56 -15.94 13.22 -16.11
CA CYS A 56 -14.78 13.01 -16.98
C CYS A 56 -14.15 11.63 -16.77
N ILE A 57 -14.50 10.65 -17.60
CA ILE A 57 -14.00 9.27 -17.53
C ILE A 57 -12.86 9.06 -18.55
N PRO A 58 -11.69 8.55 -18.15
CA PRO A 58 -10.63 8.17 -19.08
C PRO A 58 -11.08 7.08 -20.07
N GLY A 59 -10.74 7.24 -21.37
CA GLY A 59 -10.74 6.11 -22.32
C GLY A 59 -12.00 5.85 -23.16
N THR A 60 -12.93 6.81 -23.31
CA THR A 60 -14.15 6.62 -24.15
C THR A 60 -14.29 7.59 -25.34
N GLY A 61 -13.23 8.29 -25.73
CA GLY A 61 -13.25 9.19 -26.89
C GLY A 61 -13.23 8.45 -28.23
N PRO A 62 -13.78 9.03 -29.32
CA PRO A 62 -13.69 8.43 -30.66
C PRO A 62 -12.23 8.25 -31.09
N PRO A 63 -11.92 7.29 -31.99
CA PRO A 63 -10.55 6.99 -32.39
C PRO A 63 -9.92 8.22 -33.05
N ALA A 64 -8.85 8.74 -32.46
CA ALA A 64 -8.01 9.71 -33.14
C ALA A 64 -7.40 9.05 -34.38
N THR A 65 -7.54 9.71 -35.53
CA THR A 65 -6.90 9.34 -36.80
C THR A 65 -5.43 8.99 -36.60
N THR A 66 -5.05 7.81 -37.09
CA THR A 66 -3.71 7.24 -37.07
C THR A 66 -2.70 8.14 -37.78
N THR A 67 -2.04 9.01 -37.04
CA THR A 67 -0.66 9.38 -37.31
C THR A 67 0.22 8.35 -36.60
N THR A 68 1.10 7.68 -37.33
CA THR A 68 2.12 6.75 -36.83
C THR A 68 2.66 7.20 -35.48
N ALA A 69 2.24 6.53 -34.41
CA ALA A 69 2.73 6.78 -33.08
C ALA A 69 4.22 6.43 -33.06
N GLY A 70 5.06 7.42 -32.79
CA GLY A 70 6.33 7.13 -32.11
C GLY A 70 6.01 6.33 -30.83
N PRO A 71 6.98 5.58 -30.29
CA PRO A 71 6.74 4.76 -29.10
C PRO A 71 6.06 5.63 -28.04
N ALA A 72 4.88 5.19 -27.57
CA ALA A 72 4.18 5.84 -26.48
C ALA A 72 5.20 6.08 -25.35
N PRO A 73 5.24 7.28 -24.74
CA PRO A 73 6.18 7.54 -23.65
C PRO A 73 6.01 6.43 -22.60
N THR A 74 7.07 5.67 -22.37
CA THR A 74 7.12 4.64 -21.35
C THR A 74 6.86 5.31 -20.01
N VAL A 75 5.64 5.16 -19.49
CA VAL A 75 5.29 5.74 -18.20
C VAL A 75 6.17 5.08 -17.15
N LYS A 76 7.05 5.86 -16.53
CA LYS A 76 7.99 5.36 -15.52
C LYS A 76 7.23 5.03 -14.23
N ALA A 77 6.88 3.76 -14.07
CA ALA A 77 6.22 3.24 -12.88
C ALA A 77 7.22 2.64 -11.88
N ASN A 78 6.88 2.77 -10.61
CA ASN A 78 7.46 2.00 -9.51
C ASN A 78 6.53 0.83 -9.14
N TYR A 79 7.08 -0.20 -8.54
CA TYR A 79 6.37 -1.42 -8.16
C TYR A 79 6.55 -1.68 -6.67
N TRP A 80 5.46 -2.06 -6.01
CA TRP A 80 5.49 -2.45 -4.62
C TRP A 80 4.86 -3.82 -4.46
N PHE A 81 5.68 -4.81 -4.07
CA PHE A 81 5.23 -6.14 -3.71
C PHE A 81 5.19 -6.23 -2.18
N SER A 82 4.00 -6.31 -1.61
CA SER A 82 3.82 -6.39 -0.15
C SER A 82 3.37 -7.78 0.28
N PHE A 83 3.91 -8.22 1.41
CA PHE A 83 3.65 -9.50 2.06
C PHE A 83 3.39 -9.26 3.53
N GLY A 84 2.54 -10.07 4.15
CA GLY A 84 2.21 -9.88 5.55
C GLY A 84 0.88 -10.46 5.95
N ASP A 85 0.30 -9.89 6.98
CA ASP A 85 -0.96 -10.33 7.56
C ASP A 85 -2.08 -9.29 7.47
N SER A 86 -3.05 -9.36 8.39
CA SER A 86 -4.22 -8.48 8.47
C SER A 86 -3.86 -7.00 8.62
N TYR A 87 -2.67 -6.66 9.11
CA TYR A 87 -2.22 -5.27 9.21
C TYR A 87 -1.93 -4.63 7.85
N THR A 88 -1.78 -5.45 6.80
CA THR A 88 -1.46 -4.99 5.44
C THR A 88 -2.49 -5.45 4.40
N GLN A 89 -3.28 -6.48 4.67
CA GLN A 89 -4.24 -7.04 3.72
C GLN A 89 -5.19 -6.00 3.11
N THR A 90 -5.33 -6.08 1.78
CA THR A 90 -6.45 -5.52 1.00
C THR A 90 -7.19 -6.59 0.19
N GLY A 91 -6.63 -7.81 0.10
CA GLY A 91 -7.21 -9.01 -0.52
C GLY A 91 -7.02 -9.14 -2.03
N PHE A 92 -5.92 -8.60 -2.54
CA PHE A 92 -5.48 -8.79 -3.93
C PHE A 92 -5.30 -10.28 -4.28
N THR A 93 -5.64 -10.62 -5.51
CA THR A 93 -5.41 -11.95 -6.10
C THR A 93 -4.59 -11.82 -7.38
N PRO A 94 -3.60 -12.70 -7.64
CA PRO A 94 -2.77 -12.62 -8.85
C PRO A 94 -3.53 -12.88 -10.16
N THR A 95 -4.71 -13.50 -10.07
CA THR A 95 -5.58 -13.83 -11.22
C THR A 95 -6.62 -12.76 -11.50
N GLY A 96 -6.75 -11.76 -10.63
CA GLY A 96 -7.66 -10.63 -10.82
C GLY A 96 -7.07 -9.52 -11.70
N THR A 97 -7.76 -8.38 -11.75
CA THR A 97 -7.27 -7.17 -12.44
C THR A 97 -5.95 -6.71 -11.85
N LEU A 98 -4.92 -6.57 -12.68
CA LEU A 98 -3.61 -6.11 -12.24
C LEU A 98 -3.59 -4.57 -12.03
N PRO A 99 -2.69 -4.06 -11.18
CA PRO A 99 -2.42 -2.63 -11.06
C PRO A 99 -2.18 -1.95 -12.40
N SER A 100 -2.75 -0.76 -12.55
CA SER A 100 -2.64 0.06 -13.76
C SER A 100 -2.77 1.56 -13.44
N VAL A 101 -2.54 2.43 -14.42
CA VAL A 101 -2.68 3.87 -14.23
C VAL A 101 -4.13 4.19 -13.83
N GLY A 102 -4.30 4.89 -12.70
CA GLY A 102 -5.62 5.21 -12.15
C GLY A 102 -6.23 4.11 -11.27
N ASN A 103 -5.63 2.92 -11.21
CA ASN A 103 -5.99 1.84 -10.30
C ASN A 103 -4.73 1.18 -9.73
N PRO A 104 -4.09 1.80 -8.71
CA PRO A 104 -2.76 1.39 -8.24
C PRO A 104 -2.76 0.00 -7.58
N PHE A 105 -3.91 -0.53 -7.15
CA PHE A 105 -4.03 -1.85 -6.54
C PHE A 105 -4.57 -2.93 -7.48
N GLY A 106 -5.26 -2.54 -8.56
CA GLY A 106 -5.87 -3.47 -9.49
C GLY A 106 -7.13 -4.11 -8.92
N ASN A 107 -6.97 -5.11 -8.05
CA ASN A 107 -8.07 -5.84 -7.41
C ASN A 107 -7.80 -6.05 -5.91
N PRO A 108 -8.85 -6.18 -5.09
CA PRO A 108 -10.27 -5.85 -5.37
C PRO A 108 -10.51 -4.34 -5.56
N PRO A 109 -11.75 -3.86 -5.77
CA PRO A 109 -12.05 -2.42 -5.75
C PRO A 109 -11.53 -1.76 -4.46
N TYR A 110 -10.87 -0.61 -4.60
CA TYR A 110 -10.30 0.17 -3.51
C TYR A 110 -11.35 0.51 -2.44
N PRO A 111 -11.02 0.45 -1.12
CA PRO A 111 -9.73 0.08 -0.51
C PRO A 111 -9.54 -1.44 -0.31
N GLY A 112 -10.47 -2.25 -0.81
CA GLY A 112 -10.49 -3.69 -0.63
C GLY A 112 -10.97 -4.12 0.76
N TRP A 113 -10.53 -5.30 1.18
CA TRP A 113 -10.91 -5.90 2.46
C TRP A 113 -9.78 -5.72 3.47
N THR A 114 -9.94 -4.73 4.34
CA THR A 114 -8.95 -4.37 5.36
C THR A 114 -9.47 -4.71 6.77
N SER A 115 -8.55 -4.82 7.72
CA SER A 115 -8.86 -4.94 9.15
C SER A 115 -9.16 -3.59 9.82
N SER A 116 -8.87 -2.46 9.17
CA SER A 116 -9.06 -1.12 9.73
C SER A 116 -10.48 -0.56 9.57
N GLY A 117 -11.39 -1.31 8.92
CA GLY A 117 -12.74 -0.85 8.59
C GLY A 117 -12.81 0.26 7.52
N GLY A 118 -11.72 0.44 6.75
CA GLY A 118 -11.55 1.47 5.73
C GLY A 118 -10.15 1.36 5.10
N GLU A 119 -9.56 2.46 4.64
CA GLU A 119 -8.17 2.46 4.18
C GLU A 119 -7.21 1.99 5.29
N ASN A 120 -6.21 1.18 4.94
CA ASN A 120 -5.10 0.84 5.81
C ASN A 120 -3.82 1.60 5.39
N TRP A 121 -2.69 1.34 6.07
CA TRP A 121 -1.44 2.07 5.81
C TRP A 121 -0.94 1.97 4.36
N ILE A 122 -1.15 0.83 3.69
CA ILE A 122 -0.69 0.64 2.32
C ILE A 122 -1.55 1.45 1.35
N ASP A 123 -2.85 1.58 1.62
CA ASP A 123 -3.77 2.42 0.84
C ASP A 123 -3.32 3.89 0.90
N TYR A 124 -3.05 4.41 2.10
CA TYR A 124 -2.55 5.77 2.27
C TYR A 124 -1.20 5.98 1.58
N ALA A 125 -0.26 5.05 1.75
CA ALA A 125 1.06 5.17 1.15
C ALA A 125 1.02 5.13 -0.39
N ALA A 126 0.16 4.29 -0.98
CA ALA A 126 0.14 4.07 -2.41
C ALA A 126 -0.81 4.99 -3.19
N ALA A 127 -1.92 5.44 -2.59
CA ALA A 127 -2.96 6.22 -3.28
C ALA A 127 -3.08 7.67 -2.79
N VAL A 128 -2.61 8.00 -1.58
CA VAL A 128 -2.75 9.34 -0.99
C VAL A 128 -1.41 10.07 -0.93
N TYR A 129 -0.36 9.41 -0.46
CA TYR A 129 0.96 10.03 -0.21
C TYR A 129 2.01 9.67 -1.28
N ASN A 130 1.63 8.97 -2.34
CA ASN A 130 2.55 8.61 -3.41
C ASN A 130 2.99 9.85 -4.19
N ASN A 131 4.30 9.97 -4.42
CA ASN A 131 4.89 11.07 -5.20
C ASN A 131 5.25 10.66 -6.64
N SER A 132 4.94 9.43 -7.02
CA SER A 132 5.22 8.85 -8.33
C SER A 132 4.16 7.80 -8.68
N LEU A 133 4.08 7.42 -9.96
CA LEU A 133 3.23 6.31 -10.37
C LEU A 133 3.69 5.03 -9.68
N LEU A 134 2.78 4.39 -8.96
CA LEU A 134 3.04 3.21 -8.17
C LEU A 134 2.01 2.13 -8.47
N PHE A 135 2.50 0.92 -8.72
CA PHE A 135 1.69 -0.28 -8.90
C PHE A 135 1.94 -1.23 -7.72
N THR A 136 0.89 -1.46 -6.93
CA THR A 136 0.96 -2.19 -5.67
C THR A 136 0.32 -3.56 -5.81
N TYR A 137 1.13 -4.59 -5.61
CA TYR A 137 0.75 -6.00 -5.59
C TYR A 137 0.78 -6.46 -4.14
N ASN A 138 -0.40 -6.56 -3.52
CA ASN A 138 -0.52 -6.81 -2.08
C ASN A 138 -0.89 -8.26 -1.76
N TYR A 139 0.11 -9.10 -1.58
CA TYR A 139 -0.09 -10.51 -1.26
C TYR A 139 -0.46 -10.76 0.21
N ALA A 140 -0.50 -9.72 1.08
CA ALA A 140 -0.79 -9.91 2.49
C ALA A 140 -2.19 -10.52 2.74
N TYR A 141 -2.26 -11.44 3.71
CA TYR A 141 -3.49 -12.20 3.99
C TYR A 141 -3.78 -12.27 5.49
N GLY A 142 -5.02 -12.00 5.89
CA GLY A 142 -5.44 -11.88 7.27
C GLY A 142 -5.27 -13.17 8.06
N GLY A 143 -4.61 -13.06 9.21
CA GLY A 143 -4.26 -14.20 10.07
C GLY A 143 -3.04 -14.99 9.61
N ALA A 144 -2.33 -14.55 8.56
CA ALA A 144 -1.13 -15.23 8.08
C ALA A 144 -0.07 -15.38 9.18
N THR A 145 0.49 -16.58 9.27
CA THR A 145 1.72 -16.88 9.98
C THR A 145 2.88 -16.99 8.98
N ILE A 146 4.12 -17.03 9.47
CA ILE A 146 5.30 -17.19 8.60
C ILE A 146 5.26 -18.53 7.86
N ASP A 147 5.00 -19.61 8.59
CA ASP A 147 4.86 -20.97 8.07
C ASP A 147 3.77 -21.69 8.85
N ALA A 148 2.74 -22.16 8.14
CA ALA A 148 1.59 -22.83 8.75
C ALA A 148 1.94 -24.15 9.45
N ASN A 149 3.09 -24.76 9.13
CA ASN A 149 3.59 -25.95 9.82
C ASN A 149 4.30 -25.63 11.14
N LEU A 150 4.81 -24.41 11.31
CA LEU A 150 5.44 -23.96 12.54
C LEU A 150 4.41 -23.39 13.52
N VAL A 151 3.52 -22.54 13.02
CA VAL A 151 2.40 -21.98 13.77
C VAL A 151 1.17 -22.02 12.88
N GLN A 152 0.16 -22.77 13.30
CA GLN A 152 -1.10 -22.86 12.56
C GLN A 152 -1.86 -21.52 12.62
N PRO A 153 -2.35 -21.01 11.48
CA PRO A 153 -3.33 -19.94 11.47
C PRO A 153 -4.67 -20.38 12.09
N TYR A 154 -5.58 -19.42 12.29
CA TYR A 154 -6.91 -19.69 12.86
C TYR A 154 -7.78 -20.63 12.00
N THR A 155 -7.45 -20.79 10.71
CA THR A 155 -8.08 -21.77 9.81
C THR A 155 -7.08 -22.22 8.72
N PRO A 156 -7.14 -23.47 8.25
CA PRO A 156 -6.22 -23.98 7.22
C PRO A 156 -6.27 -23.27 5.87
N THR A 157 -7.31 -22.48 5.59
CA THR A 157 -7.46 -21.74 4.34
C THR A 157 -6.68 -20.41 4.31
N VAL A 158 -6.08 -20.00 5.44
CA VAL A 158 -5.25 -18.79 5.50
C VAL A 158 -3.96 -19.01 4.73
N LEU A 159 -3.61 -18.04 3.89
CA LEU A 159 -2.37 -18.05 3.13
C LEU A 159 -1.20 -17.55 3.99
N SER A 160 -0.29 -18.44 4.35
CA SER A 160 0.93 -18.12 5.10
C SER A 160 1.91 -17.28 4.26
N LEU A 161 2.95 -16.73 4.88
CA LEU A 161 4.00 -16.02 4.12
C LEU A 161 4.63 -16.92 3.04
N THR A 162 4.77 -18.23 3.32
CA THR A 162 5.21 -19.21 2.32
C THR A 162 4.33 -19.20 1.08
N ASP A 163 3.01 -19.20 1.24
CA ASP A 163 2.05 -19.18 0.14
C ASP A 163 2.11 -17.87 -0.64
N GLN A 164 2.18 -16.75 0.07
CA GLN A 164 2.27 -15.41 -0.53
C GLN A 164 3.53 -15.25 -1.38
N VAL A 165 4.69 -15.69 -0.87
CA VAL A 165 5.95 -15.67 -1.63
C VAL A 165 5.86 -16.61 -2.84
N ASN A 166 5.25 -17.78 -2.71
CA ASN A 166 5.04 -18.69 -3.84
C ASN A 166 4.12 -18.08 -4.90
N GLN A 167 3.07 -17.35 -4.52
CA GLN A 167 2.22 -16.62 -5.47
C GLN A 167 3.01 -15.60 -6.28
N PHE A 168 3.90 -14.83 -5.65
CA PHE A 168 4.81 -13.92 -6.35
C PHE A 168 5.76 -14.67 -7.30
N LEU A 169 6.43 -15.71 -6.80
CA LEU A 169 7.42 -16.49 -7.55
C LEU A 169 6.82 -17.18 -8.78
N ASN A 170 5.56 -17.63 -8.68
CA ASN A 170 4.83 -18.30 -9.77
C ASN A 170 4.12 -17.32 -10.72
N SER A 171 4.23 -16.00 -10.49
CA SER A 171 3.59 -14.98 -11.32
C SER A 171 4.59 -13.93 -11.81
N VAL A 172 4.57 -12.76 -11.20
CA VAL A 172 5.27 -11.55 -11.66
C VAL A 172 6.78 -11.62 -11.43
N ALA A 173 7.31 -12.60 -10.70
CA ALA A 173 8.75 -12.79 -10.55
C ALA A 173 9.50 -12.97 -11.87
N THR A 174 8.81 -13.48 -12.91
CA THR A 174 9.34 -13.62 -14.28
C THR A 174 9.43 -12.30 -15.05
N LYS A 175 8.91 -11.20 -14.47
CA LYS A 175 8.86 -9.86 -15.08
C LYS A 175 8.15 -9.86 -16.44
N PRO A 176 6.90 -10.36 -16.51
CA PRO A 176 6.16 -10.39 -17.76
C PRO A 176 5.94 -8.98 -18.29
N ALA A 177 5.62 -8.84 -19.59
CA ALA A 177 5.35 -7.54 -20.19
C ALA A 177 4.21 -6.76 -19.52
N SER A 178 3.29 -7.45 -18.83
CA SER A 178 2.23 -6.86 -18.02
C SER A 178 2.72 -6.26 -16.69
N THR A 179 3.85 -6.73 -16.18
CA THR A 179 4.47 -6.28 -14.92
C THR A 179 6.00 -6.19 -15.07
N PRO A 180 6.52 -5.26 -15.90
CA PRO A 180 7.94 -5.17 -16.24
C PRO A 180 8.75 -4.45 -15.15
N TRP A 181 8.73 -4.97 -13.93
CA TRP A 181 9.50 -4.41 -12.81
C TRP A 181 10.99 -4.78 -12.92
N THR A 182 11.83 -3.97 -12.27
CA THR A 182 13.28 -4.16 -12.16
C THR A 182 13.71 -4.03 -10.70
N SER A 183 14.92 -4.49 -10.38
CA SER A 183 15.49 -4.30 -9.04
C SER A 183 15.60 -2.82 -8.63
N ALA A 184 15.69 -1.89 -9.60
CA ALA A 184 15.87 -0.47 -9.35
C ALA A 184 14.56 0.29 -9.06
N ASN A 185 13.41 -0.24 -9.47
CA ASN A 185 12.11 0.42 -9.31
C ASN A 185 11.09 -0.43 -8.54
N ALA A 186 11.55 -1.44 -7.79
CA ALA A 186 10.70 -2.31 -6.99
C ALA A 186 11.07 -2.28 -5.50
N LEU A 187 10.05 -2.18 -4.66
CA LEU A 187 10.10 -2.34 -3.20
C LEU A 187 9.37 -3.63 -2.78
N PHE A 188 9.96 -4.35 -1.82
CA PHE A 188 9.41 -5.56 -1.23
C PHE A 188 9.18 -5.31 0.25
N SER A 189 7.93 -5.25 0.71
CA SER A 189 7.63 -5.03 2.14
C SER A 189 7.15 -6.29 2.84
N ILE A 190 7.58 -6.51 4.08
CA ILE A 190 7.20 -7.67 4.88
C ILE A 190 6.79 -7.20 6.28
N TRP A 191 5.51 -7.34 6.61
CA TRP A 191 4.97 -7.15 7.97
C TRP A 191 4.26 -8.42 8.44
N ILE A 192 4.97 -9.24 9.20
CA ILE A 192 4.54 -10.59 9.57
C ILE A 192 5.10 -10.94 10.96
N GLY A 193 4.57 -11.99 11.57
CA GLY A 193 4.97 -12.46 12.90
C GLY A 193 3.95 -12.14 13.99
N ILE A 194 2.95 -11.27 13.70
CA ILE A 194 1.94 -10.88 14.70
C ILE A 194 1.15 -12.12 15.14
N ASN A 195 0.64 -12.89 14.17
CA ASN A 195 -0.12 -14.11 14.45
C ASN A 195 0.78 -15.22 15.00
N ASP A 196 2.04 -15.32 14.53
CA ASP A 196 2.98 -16.32 15.03
C ASP A 196 3.20 -16.16 16.54
N LEU A 197 3.45 -14.93 17.01
CA LEU A 197 3.66 -14.66 18.42
C LEU A 197 2.35 -14.72 19.21
N GLY A 198 1.26 -14.15 18.67
CA GLY A 198 -0.06 -14.19 19.30
C GLY A 198 -0.57 -15.61 19.55
N ASN A 199 -0.33 -16.54 18.61
CA ASN A 199 -0.80 -17.92 18.70
C ASN A 199 0.15 -18.85 19.47
N SER A 200 1.34 -18.39 19.87
CA SER A 200 2.36 -19.28 20.44
C SER A 200 3.08 -18.78 21.69
N TYR A 201 2.86 -17.53 22.13
CA TYR A 201 3.59 -16.94 23.27
C TYR A 201 3.40 -17.73 24.58
N TYR A 202 2.23 -18.35 24.75
CA TYR A 202 1.84 -19.08 25.96
C TYR A 202 2.27 -20.56 25.96
N LEU A 203 2.78 -21.07 24.85
CA LEU A 203 3.19 -22.47 24.73
C LEU A 203 4.50 -22.72 25.49
N SER A 204 4.65 -23.94 26.03
CA SER A 204 5.85 -24.36 26.75
C SER A 204 7.11 -24.38 25.88
N GLY A 205 8.28 -24.31 26.51
CA GLY A 205 9.59 -24.38 25.85
C GLY A 205 10.15 -23.00 25.51
N ASP A 206 11.39 -22.99 25.02
CA ASP A 206 12.15 -21.75 24.80
C ASP A 206 11.57 -20.91 23.65
N ARG A 207 10.83 -19.86 23.99
CA ARG A 207 10.22 -18.92 23.04
C ARG A 207 11.28 -18.08 22.30
N ALA A 208 12.44 -17.83 22.91
CA ALA A 208 13.51 -17.10 22.26
C ALA A 208 14.19 -17.96 21.19
N ALA A 209 14.45 -19.24 21.47
CA ALA A 209 14.93 -20.18 20.46
C ALA A 209 13.89 -20.41 19.34
N PHE A 210 12.60 -20.50 19.69
CA PHE A 210 11.54 -20.63 18.69
C PHE A 210 11.45 -19.42 17.75
N SER A 211 11.72 -18.21 18.25
CA SER A 211 11.82 -17.01 17.42
C SER A 211 12.93 -17.12 16.36
N ASP A 212 14.05 -17.81 16.65
CA ASP A 212 15.08 -18.08 15.64
C ASP A 212 14.56 -19.02 14.56
N THR A 213 13.80 -20.06 14.93
CA THR A 213 13.16 -20.98 13.97
C THR A 213 12.23 -20.24 13.02
N LEU A 214 11.35 -19.38 13.56
CA LEU A 214 10.43 -18.56 12.76
C LEU A 214 11.20 -17.61 11.82
N LEU A 215 12.19 -16.89 12.32
CA LEU A 215 12.98 -15.96 11.50
C LEU A 215 13.86 -16.68 10.48
N ASN A 216 14.35 -17.89 10.77
CA ASN A 216 15.06 -18.70 9.77
C ASN A 216 14.13 -19.07 8.60
N ALA A 217 12.89 -19.47 8.89
CA ALA A 217 11.88 -19.74 7.87
C ALA A 217 11.55 -18.49 7.05
N GLN A 218 11.31 -17.35 7.71
CA GLN A 218 11.06 -16.07 7.04
C GLN A 218 12.22 -15.69 6.11
N PHE A 219 13.47 -15.71 6.58
CA PHE A 219 14.61 -15.28 5.78
C PHE A 219 14.98 -16.27 4.66
N ALA A 220 14.63 -17.55 4.78
CA ALA A 220 14.70 -18.48 3.66
C ALA A 220 13.76 -18.05 2.52
N LEU A 221 12.56 -17.56 2.83
CA LEU A 221 11.64 -17.01 1.84
C LEU A 221 12.13 -15.67 1.26
N VAL A 222 12.66 -14.78 2.11
CA VAL A 222 13.27 -13.51 1.65
C VAL A 222 14.42 -13.78 0.67
N GLN A 223 15.27 -14.78 0.95
CA GLN A 223 16.36 -15.14 0.06
C GLN A 223 15.85 -15.63 -1.31
N LYS A 224 14.69 -16.31 -1.37
CA LYS A 224 14.07 -16.69 -2.65
C LYS A 224 13.67 -15.46 -3.48
N LEU A 225 13.20 -14.38 -2.85
CA LEU A 225 12.88 -13.13 -3.57
C LEU A 225 14.12 -12.48 -4.22
N VAL A 226 15.32 -12.74 -3.69
CA VAL A 226 16.59 -12.22 -4.23
C VAL A 226 17.08 -13.01 -5.44
N SER A 227 16.97 -14.35 -5.42
CA SER A 227 17.74 -15.21 -6.34
C SER A 227 17.08 -16.53 -6.77
N PHE A 228 15.79 -16.76 -6.52
CA PHE A 228 15.11 -17.99 -6.96
C PHE A 228 15.11 -18.14 -8.49
N ASN A 229 15.60 -19.29 -8.97
CA ASN A 229 15.71 -19.70 -10.39
C ASN A 229 16.30 -18.63 -11.33
N SER A 230 17.21 -17.79 -10.85
CA SER A 230 17.84 -16.67 -11.60
C SER A 230 16.89 -15.57 -12.11
N ASN A 231 15.57 -15.72 -11.92
CA ASN A 231 14.55 -14.76 -12.37
C ASN A 231 14.20 -13.74 -11.29
N ALA A 232 14.19 -14.17 -10.03
CA ALA A 232 13.98 -13.28 -8.89
C ALA A 232 15.16 -12.30 -8.76
N GLY A 233 14.87 -11.08 -8.32
CA GLY A 233 15.81 -9.96 -8.40
C GLY A 233 15.48 -8.82 -7.46
N ALA A 234 14.78 -9.11 -6.36
CA ALA A 234 14.45 -8.11 -5.35
C ALA A 234 15.72 -7.53 -4.73
N ARG A 235 15.79 -6.20 -4.61
CA ARG A 235 16.95 -5.51 -4.02
C ARG A 235 16.59 -4.45 -2.99
N ASN A 236 15.34 -3.99 -2.90
CA ASN A 236 14.92 -3.03 -1.88
C ASN A 236 13.87 -3.67 -0.99
N PHE A 237 14.15 -3.76 0.30
CA PHE A 237 13.27 -4.41 1.26
C PHE A 237 12.89 -3.47 2.41
N LEU A 238 11.61 -3.43 2.75
CA LEU A 238 11.08 -2.77 3.94
C LEU A 238 10.56 -3.83 4.91
N PHE A 239 11.13 -3.91 6.10
CA PHE A 239 10.66 -4.79 7.16
C PHE A 239 9.92 -3.98 8.21
N LEU A 240 8.82 -4.52 8.71
CA LEU A 240 8.08 -3.95 9.82
C LEU A 240 8.15 -4.96 10.97
N ASN A 241 8.59 -4.50 12.14
CA ASN A 241 8.66 -5.36 13.32
C ASN A 241 7.25 -5.58 13.91
N VAL A 242 7.10 -6.51 14.85
CA VAL A 242 5.81 -6.82 15.48
C VAL A 242 5.40 -5.64 16.39
N PRO A 243 4.22 -5.02 16.22
CA PRO A 243 3.76 -3.92 17.05
C PRO A 243 3.51 -4.36 18.49
N CYS A 244 3.29 -3.41 19.39
CA CYS A 244 3.01 -3.67 20.81
C CYS A 244 1.62 -4.25 21.07
N THR A 245 1.31 -5.40 20.46
CA THR A 245 0.03 -6.12 20.64
C THR A 245 -0.15 -6.67 22.05
N ASP A 246 0.92 -6.71 22.86
CA ASP A 246 0.84 -6.90 24.31
C ASP A 246 -0.04 -5.86 25.01
N ARG A 247 -0.25 -4.69 24.39
CA ARG A 247 -1.13 -3.62 24.89
C ARG A 247 -2.52 -3.64 24.27
N SER A 248 -2.81 -4.62 23.41
CA SER A 248 -4.12 -4.70 22.76
C SER A 248 -5.24 -4.97 23.78
N PRO A 249 -6.49 -4.57 23.51
CA PRO A 249 -7.61 -4.81 24.41
C PRO A 249 -7.86 -6.30 24.67
N LEU A 250 -7.57 -7.15 23.69
CA LEU A 250 -7.56 -8.60 23.84
C LEU A 250 -6.58 -9.05 24.93
N MET A 251 -5.35 -8.52 24.92
CA MET A 251 -4.32 -8.89 25.90
C MET A 251 -4.55 -8.25 27.26
N ILE A 252 -5.16 -7.06 27.32
CA ILE A 252 -5.64 -6.47 28.57
C ILE A 252 -6.66 -7.40 29.24
N GLY A 253 -7.61 -7.93 28.46
CA GLY A 253 -8.60 -8.90 28.94
C GLY A 253 -8.01 -10.22 29.44
N GLN A 254 -6.81 -10.61 28.98
CA GLN A 254 -6.08 -11.80 29.43
C GLN A 254 -5.23 -11.57 30.70
N GLY A 255 -5.12 -10.33 31.17
CA GLY A 255 -4.47 -9.97 32.43
C GLY A 255 -2.96 -9.71 32.33
N ALA A 256 -2.40 -9.17 33.42
CA ALA A 256 -1.03 -8.64 33.45
C ALA A 256 0.06 -9.68 33.12
N THR A 257 -0.13 -10.94 33.55
CA THR A 257 0.82 -12.03 33.27
C THR A 257 0.92 -12.33 31.79
N ALA A 258 -0.22 -12.39 31.08
CA ALA A 258 -0.25 -12.63 29.64
C ALA A 258 0.39 -11.47 28.86
N GLN A 259 0.08 -10.23 29.24
CA GLN A 259 0.71 -9.03 28.67
C GLN A 259 2.23 -9.06 28.82
N ALA A 260 2.73 -9.34 30.02
CA ALA A 260 4.18 -9.39 30.30
C ALA A 260 4.89 -10.51 29.51
N ALA A 261 4.25 -11.68 29.40
CA ALA A 261 4.78 -12.79 28.61
C ALA A 261 4.86 -12.44 27.13
N LEU A 262 3.76 -11.96 26.52
CA LEU A 262 3.74 -11.58 25.12
C LEU A 262 4.72 -10.43 24.81
N LYS A 263 4.79 -9.42 25.68
CA LYS A 263 5.75 -8.31 25.56
C LYS A 263 7.19 -8.82 25.46
N THR A 264 7.57 -9.73 26.35
CA THR A 264 8.92 -10.32 26.37
C THR A 264 9.23 -11.04 25.05
N VAL A 265 8.27 -11.82 24.55
CA VAL A 265 8.40 -12.54 23.29
C VAL A 265 8.50 -11.58 22.10
N ILE A 266 7.66 -10.54 22.04
CA ILE A 266 7.69 -9.51 20.98
C ILE A 266 9.04 -8.78 20.97
N GLN A 267 9.54 -8.32 22.13
CA GLN A 267 10.81 -7.61 22.21
C GLN A 267 12.00 -8.49 21.79
N GLY A 268 11.99 -9.76 22.20
CA GLY A 268 12.99 -10.75 21.78
C GLY A 268 12.96 -11.01 20.27
N PHE A 269 11.77 -11.23 19.71
CA PHE A 269 11.57 -11.42 18.27
C PHE A 269 12.02 -10.20 17.46
N ASN A 270 11.61 -8.99 17.85
CA ASN A 270 11.94 -7.75 17.16
C ASN A 270 13.45 -7.47 17.16
N THR A 271 14.13 -7.76 18.27
CA THR A 271 15.60 -7.65 18.37
C THR A 271 16.27 -8.62 17.39
N LYS A 272 15.81 -9.87 17.35
CA LYS A 272 16.34 -10.90 16.45
C LYS A 272 16.03 -10.61 14.98
N LEU A 273 14.85 -10.06 14.68
CA LEU A 273 14.49 -9.60 13.34
C LEU A 273 15.47 -8.53 12.84
N ALA A 274 15.77 -7.51 13.66
CA ALA A 274 16.73 -6.47 13.28
C ALA A 274 18.14 -7.04 13.00
N ALA A 275 18.58 -8.00 13.82
CA ALA A 275 19.84 -8.71 13.59
C ALA A 275 19.81 -9.51 12.27
N LYS A 276 18.72 -10.22 11.97
CA LYS A 276 18.54 -10.98 10.72
C LYS A 276 18.50 -10.07 9.49
N VAL A 277 17.80 -8.93 9.56
CA VAL A 277 17.78 -7.93 8.48
C VAL A 277 19.20 -7.41 8.20
N SER A 278 19.97 -7.12 9.26
CA SER A 278 21.35 -6.65 9.13
C SER A 278 22.26 -7.71 8.51
N ALA A 279 22.17 -8.96 8.98
CA ALA A 279 22.92 -10.08 8.42
C ALA A 279 22.56 -10.35 6.94
N PHE A 280 21.26 -10.30 6.61
CA PHE A 280 20.76 -10.47 5.25
C PHE A 280 21.30 -9.41 4.29
N LYS A 281 21.30 -8.13 4.72
CA LYS A 281 21.89 -7.03 3.94
C LYS A 281 23.37 -7.28 3.66
N SER A 282 24.14 -7.65 4.69
CA SER A 282 25.57 -7.93 4.56
C SER A 282 25.87 -9.13 3.64
N ALA A 283 24.99 -10.13 3.64
CA ALA A 283 25.14 -11.34 2.84
C ALA A 283 24.74 -11.18 1.36
N ASN A 284 24.01 -10.12 1.00
CA ASN A 284 23.44 -9.96 -0.34
C ASN A 284 23.87 -8.64 -0.98
N SER A 285 24.84 -8.70 -1.89
CA SER A 285 25.35 -7.53 -2.60
C SER A 285 24.25 -6.79 -3.38
N GLY A 286 24.26 -5.46 -3.28
CA GLY A 286 23.28 -4.58 -3.92
C GLY A 286 21.90 -4.56 -3.25
N VAL A 287 21.70 -5.27 -2.13
CA VAL A 287 20.46 -5.19 -1.35
C VAL A 287 20.48 -3.97 -0.43
N SER A 288 19.40 -3.21 -0.45
CA SER A 288 19.04 -2.19 0.53
C SER A 288 17.92 -2.69 1.42
N THR A 289 18.04 -2.43 2.73
CA THR A 289 17.02 -2.77 3.72
C THR A 289 16.65 -1.56 4.55
N PHE A 290 15.38 -1.49 4.92
CA PHE A 290 14.79 -0.51 5.81
C PHE A 290 14.00 -1.25 6.89
N ILE A 291 13.97 -0.72 8.11
CA ILE A 291 13.10 -1.21 9.17
C ILE A 291 12.23 -0.04 9.63
N TRP A 292 10.91 -0.26 9.66
CA TRP A 292 10.01 0.60 10.40
C TRP A 292 9.66 -0.05 11.74
N ASP A 293 9.96 0.66 12.82
CA ASP A 293 9.70 0.20 14.18
C ASP A 293 8.24 0.49 14.56
N SER A 294 7.36 -0.46 14.22
CA SER A 294 5.94 -0.38 14.53
C SER A 294 5.70 -0.45 16.04
N TYR A 295 6.50 -1.21 16.79
CA TYR A 295 6.40 -1.30 18.25
C TYR A 295 6.60 0.08 18.89
N ALA A 296 7.68 0.78 18.54
CA ALA A 296 7.98 2.10 19.07
C ALA A 296 6.95 3.15 18.60
N SER A 297 6.55 3.09 17.33
CA SER A 297 5.57 4.02 16.76
C SER A 297 4.20 3.89 17.43
N PHE A 298 3.69 2.66 17.56
CA PHE A 298 2.42 2.39 18.24
C PHE A 298 2.52 2.75 19.72
N SER A 299 3.64 2.42 20.37
CA SER A 299 3.83 2.76 21.79
C SER A 299 3.83 4.27 22.03
N THR A 300 4.43 5.05 21.14
CA THR A 300 4.40 6.52 21.20
C THR A 300 2.97 7.06 21.19
N ILE A 301 2.13 6.54 20.29
CA ILE A 301 0.72 6.94 20.20
C ILE A 301 -0.05 6.51 21.44
N LEU A 302 0.06 5.23 21.83
CA LEU A 302 -0.67 4.67 22.97
C LEU A 302 -0.25 5.24 24.32
N ASN A 303 0.93 5.88 24.43
CA ASN A 303 1.36 6.59 25.63
C ASN A 303 0.66 7.95 25.79
N SER A 304 0.23 8.57 24.69
CA SER A 304 -0.39 9.89 24.66
C SER A 304 -1.52 9.96 23.62
N PRO A 305 -2.56 9.10 23.71
CA PRO A 305 -3.53 8.89 22.62
C PRO A 305 -4.25 10.18 22.21
N THR A 306 -4.62 11.03 23.18
CA THR A 306 -5.36 12.28 22.94
C THR A 306 -4.54 13.29 22.13
N THR A 307 -3.22 13.29 22.26
CA THR A 307 -2.33 14.14 21.44
C THR A 307 -2.38 13.77 19.96
N TYR A 308 -2.71 12.52 19.65
CA TYR A 308 -2.83 11.99 18.30
C TYR A 308 -4.29 11.89 17.82
N GLY A 309 -5.24 12.48 18.56
CA GLY A 309 -6.66 12.47 18.20
C GLY A 309 -7.43 11.21 18.58
N PHE A 310 -6.84 10.31 19.37
CA PHE A 310 -7.51 9.12 19.89
C PHE A 310 -8.04 9.38 21.31
N ARG A 311 -9.20 8.83 21.64
CA ARG A 311 -9.82 9.04 22.97
C ARG A 311 -9.01 8.45 24.11
N ASP A 312 -8.48 7.24 23.92
CA ASP A 312 -7.73 6.49 24.92
C ASP A 312 -6.93 5.35 24.25
N ALA A 313 -6.21 4.57 25.05
CA ALA A 313 -5.31 3.50 24.59
C ALA A 313 -5.92 2.09 24.65
N THR A 314 -7.21 1.95 25.01
CA THR A 314 -7.83 0.68 25.40
C THR A 314 -9.18 0.40 24.75
N THR A 315 -9.90 1.41 24.31
CA THR A 315 -11.17 1.29 23.60
C THR A 315 -10.90 0.65 22.24
N TYR A 316 -11.76 -0.30 21.86
CA TYR A 316 -11.74 -0.93 20.55
C TYR A 316 -13.10 -0.87 19.86
N GLY A 317 -13.08 -0.99 18.53
CA GLY A 317 -14.25 -1.00 17.68
C GLY A 317 -14.23 0.10 16.63
N THR A 318 -15.42 0.52 16.20
CA THR A 318 -15.57 1.46 15.09
C THR A 318 -15.57 2.92 15.58
N GLY A 319 -14.71 3.77 15.00
CA GLY A 319 -14.67 5.19 15.31
C GLY A 319 -13.42 5.87 14.75
N ALA A 320 -13.50 7.16 14.45
CA ALA A 320 -12.36 7.93 13.97
C ALA A 320 -11.33 8.20 15.07
N ASP A 321 -11.76 8.23 16.33
CA ASP A 321 -10.97 8.48 17.54
C ASP A 321 -10.58 7.19 18.28
N ILE A 322 -10.73 6.01 17.64
CA ILE A 322 -10.38 4.71 18.18
C ILE A 322 -9.11 4.19 17.51
N PHE A 323 -8.09 3.88 18.32
CA PHE A 323 -6.82 3.32 17.85
C PHE A 323 -6.93 1.83 17.49
N TRP A 324 -7.58 1.04 18.35
CA TRP A 324 -7.76 -0.40 18.17
C TRP A 324 -9.04 -0.69 17.37
N LYS A 325 -8.92 -0.74 16.04
CA LYS A 325 -10.04 -1.06 15.15
C LYS A 325 -10.19 -2.57 14.96
#